data_AF-T1CLJ2-F1
#
_entry.id   AF-T1CLJ2-F1
#
_cell.length_a   1.000
_cell.length_b   1.000
_cell.length_c   1.000
_cell.angle_alpha   90.00
_cell.angle_beta   90.00
_cell.angle_gamma   90.00
#
_symmetry.space_group_name_H-M   'P 1'
#
loop_
_entity.id
_entity.type
_entity.pdbx_description
1 polymer ?
#
loop_
_entity_poly.entity_id
_entity_poly.type
_entity_poly.pdbx_seq_one_letter_code
_entity_poly.pdbx_strand_id
1 'polypeptide(L)' 'AAIEFYAEVFEAAGQLGRLEAFASRFAAEFYGQPLNSGRITLERDPWQVPDYFAWDGQELVPLCAGGQVGWRLIRRASEV' A
#
# COMPACT_ATOMS: atom_id res chain seq x y z
N ALA A 1 -5.78 3.26 1.84
CA ALA A 1 -4.35 3.02 1.57
C ALA A 1 -3.85 1.89 2.46
N ALA A 2 -2.91 1.09 1.97
CA ALA A 2 -2.14 0.14 2.78
C ALA A 2 -0.67 0.21 2.36
N ILE A 3 -0.37 -0.24 1.14
CA ILE A 3 0.99 -0.19 0.58
C ILE A 3 1.48 1.25 0.38
N GLU A 4 0.56 2.19 0.14
CA GLU A 4 0.86 3.61 -0.02
C GLU A 4 1.40 4.22 1.28
N PHE A 5 0.93 3.77 2.46
CA PHE A 5 1.50 4.22 3.73
C PHE A 5 2.94 3.71 3.94
N TYR A 6 3.27 2.51 3.47
CA TYR A 6 4.66 2.05 3.48
C TYR A 6 5.53 2.85 2.52
N ALA A 7 5.00 3.20 1.34
CA ALA A 7 5.72 4.05 0.40
C ALA A 7 6.08 5.42 1.03
N GLU A 8 5.15 6.06 1.74
CA GLU A 8 5.42 7.30 2.51
C GLU A 8 6.56 7.14 3.50
N VAL A 9 6.54 6.08 4.32
CA VAL A 9 7.55 5.87 5.35
C VAL A 9 8.93 5.60 4.75
N PHE A 10 9.00 4.76 3.71
CA PHE A 10 10.26 4.43 3.05
C PHE A 10 10.79 5.61 2.24
N GLU A 11 9.92 6.42 1.64
CA GLU A 11 10.26 7.68 1.00
C GLU A 11 10.86 8.67 2.00
N ALA A 12 10.18 8.92 3.13
CA ALA A 12 10.65 9.85 4.14
C ALA A 12 12.02 9.44 4.72
N ALA A 13 12.30 8.14 4.75
CA ALA A 13 13.60 7.58 5.15
C ALA A 13 14.67 7.61 4.04
N GLY A 14 14.34 8.03 2.82
CA GLY A 14 15.23 7.98 1.65
C GLY A 14 15.57 6.54 1.22
N GLN A 15 14.72 5.57 1.54
CA GLN A 15 14.94 4.13 1.34
C GLN A 15 13.88 3.48 0.45
N LEU A 16 13.21 4.24 -0.43
CA LEU A 16 12.12 3.73 -1.27
C LEU A 16 12.48 2.44 -2.06
N GLY A 17 13.73 2.29 -2.49
CA GLY A 17 14.22 1.07 -3.16
C GLY A 17 14.18 -0.21 -2.32
N ARG A 18 13.98 -0.12 -0.99
CA ARG A 18 13.83 -1.27 -0.09
C ARG A 18 12.38 -1.71 0.12
N LEU A 19 11.41 -0.92 -0.36
CA LEU A 19 9.99 -1.17 -0.15
C LEU A 19 9.55 -2.53 -0.70
N GLU A 20 9.98 -2.91 -1.90
CA GLU A 20 9.62 -4.20 -2.51
C GLU A 20 10.05 -5.37 -1.63
N ALA A 21 11.32 -5.38 -1.21
CA ALA A 21 11.83 -6.47 -0.39
C ALA A 21 11.05 -6.62 0.93
N PHE A 22 10.68 -5.49 1.56
CA PHE A 22 9.85 -5.47 2.76
C PHE A 22 8.42 -5.95 2.51
N ALA A 23 7.77 -5.46 1.45
CA ALA A 23 6.34 -5.67 1.22
C ALA A 23 5.99 -6.98 0.51
N SER A 24 6.94 -7.62 -0.19
CA SER A 24 6.65 -8.83 -0.99
C SER A 24 7.60 -10.00 -0.78
N ARG A 25 8.89 -9.76 -0.50
CA ARG A 25 9.90 -10.82 -0.53
C ARG A 25 10.19 -11.44 0.82
N PHE A 26 10.49 -10.64 1.84
CA PHE A 26 10.97 -11.17 3.12
C PHE A 26 9.95 -12.05 3.83
N ALA A 27 8.66 -11.71 3.73
CA ALA A 27 7.61 -12.57 4.30
C ALA A 27 7.52 -13.92 3.57
N ALA A 28 7.53 -13.93 2.24
CA ALA A 28 7.46 -15.17 1.47
C ALA A 28 8.67 -16.08 1.74
N GLU A 29 9.89 -15.52 1.74
CA GLU A 29 11.12 -16.24 2.11
C GLU A 29 11.03 -16.81 3.54
N PHE A 30 10.57 -16.01 4.51
CA PHE A 30 10.43 -16.42 5.91
C PHE A 30 9.41 -17.55 6.11
N TYR A 31 8.27 -17.48 5.42
CA TYR A 31 7.20 -18.48 5.52
C TYR A 31 7.37 -19.66 4.55
N GLY A 32 8.45 -19.70 3.75
CA GLY A 32 8.68 -20.74 2.76
C GLY A 32 7.64 -20.78 1.64
N GLN A 33 7.03 -19.64 1.32
CA GLN A 33 6.02 -19.50 0.27
C GLN A 33 6.67 -19.05 -1.05
N PRO A 34 6.07 -19.39 -2.21
CA PRO A 34 6.50 -18.83 -3.49
C PRO A 34 6.40 -17.30 -3.51
N LEU A 35 7.33 -16.66 -4.23
CA LEU A 35 7.21 -15.22 -4.48
C LEU A 35 6.03 -14.93 -5.40
N ASN A 36 5.29 -13.86 -5.09
CA ASN A 36 4.24 -13.36 -5.97
C ASN A 36 4.85 -12.97 -7.33
N SER A 37 4.26 -13.47 -8.42
CA SER A 37 4.64 -13.12 -9.79
C SER A 37 3.97 -11.82 -10.28
N GLY A 38 2.86 -11.45 -9.64
CA GLY A 38 2.12 -10.23 -9.92
C GLY A 38 2.93 -8.97 -9.62
N ARG A 39 2.61 -7.90 -10.35
CA ARG A 39 3.19 -6.56 -10.13
C ARG A 39 2.11 -5.56 -9.80
N ILE A 40 2.45 -4.62 -8.94
CA ILE A 40 1.64 -3.43 -8.68
C ILE A 40 2.40 -2.19 -9.10
N THR A 41 1.69 -1.09 -9.32
CA THR A 41 2.31 0.20 -9.61
C THR A 41 1.75 1.27 -8.70
N LEU A 42 2.66 1.96 -8.01
CA LEU A 42 2.34 3.13 -7.21
C LEU A 42 2.75 4.39 -7.98
N GLU A 43 1.87 5.38 -7.98
CA GLU A 43 2.10 6.69 -8.54
C GLU A 43 2.17 7.72 -7.41
N ARG A 44 3.03 8.73 -7.57
CA ARG A 44 3.05 9.92 -6.71
C ARG A 44 1.88 10.82 -7.09
N ASP A 45 0.69 10.44 -6.66
CA ASP A 45 -0.54 11.19 -6.86
C ASP A 45 -1.24 11.38 -5.52
N PRO A 46 -1.04 12.56 -4.86
CA PRO A 46 -1.63 12.81 -3.57
C PRO A 46 -3.16 12.79 -3.59
N TRP A 47 -3.76 12.11 -2.63
CA TRP A 47 -5.22 11.97 -2.57
C TRP A 47 -5.73 12.01 -1.12
N GLN A 48 -6.99 12.45 -0.99
CA GLN A 48 -7.67 12.62 0.28
C GLN A 48 -8.25 11.29 0.78
N VAL A 49 -7.91 10.89 2.00
CA VAL A 49 -8.50 9.73 2.65
C VAL A 49 -9.90 10.10 3.16
N PRO A 50 -10.95 9.31 2.82
CA PRO A 50 -12.29 9.53 3.35
C PRO A 50 -12.33 9.51 4.87
N ASP A 51 -13.19 10.31 5.48
CA ASP A 51 -13.37 10.32 6.93
C ASP A 51 -13.92 8.99 7.46
N TYR A 52 -14.75 8.33 6.66
CA TYR A 52 -15.31 7.01 6.95
C TYR A 52 -15.70 6.27 5.67
N PHE A 53 -15.86 4.96 5.81
CA PHE A 53 -16.53 4.09 4.84
C PHE A 53 -17.78 3.49 5.48
N ALA A 54 -18.89 3.47 4.75
CA ALA A 54 -20.07 2.74 5.18
C ALA A 54 -19.83 1.23 5.08
N TRP A 55 -20.09 0.49 6.15
CA TRP A 55 -19.93 -0.95 6.22
C TRP A 55 -21.02 -1.57 7.09
N ASP A 56 -21.92 -2.32 6.46
CA ASP A 56 -23.01 -3.06 7.12
C ASP A 56 -23.81 -2.22 8.15
N GLY A 57 -24.21 -1.01 7.75
CA GLY A 57 -24.96 -0.09 8.62
C GLY A 57 -24.12 0.59 9.70
N GLN A 58 -22.80 0.36 9.73
CA GLN A 58 -21.85 1.02 10.62
C GLN A 58 -20.85 1.87 9.82
N GLU A 59 -20.10 2.70 10.53
CA GLU A 59 -19.02 3.52 9.97
C GLU A 59 -17.67 2.90 10.31
N LEU A 60 -16.84 2.67 9.29
CA LEU A 60 -15.43 2.31 9.45
C LEU A 60 -14.56 3.53 9.23
N VAL A 61 -13.90 3.97 10.30
CA VAL A 61 -12.94 5.08 10.24
C VAL A 61 -11.57 4.52 9.82
N PRO A 62 -11.04 4.89 8.63
CA PRO A 62 -9.74 4.42 8.20
C PRO A 62 -8.60 5.11 8.97
N LEU A 63 -7.43 4.47 8.96
CA LEU A 63 -6.19 5.15 9.34
C LEU A 63 -6.00 6.38 8.46
N CYS A 64 -5.65 7.52 9.07
CA CYS A 64 -5.49 8.81 8.39
C CYS A 64 -6.81 9.38 7.81
N ALA A 65 -7.97 9.04 8.37
CA ALA A 65 -9.25 9.70 8.08
C ALA A 65 -9.12 11.24 8.05
N GLY A 66 -9.62 11.87 6.99
CA GLY A 66 -9.54 13.32 6.80
C GLY A 66 -8.13 13.85 6.48
N GLY A 67 -7.14 12.97 6.35
CA GLY A 67 -5.78 13.30 5.94
C GLY A 67 -5.50 13.03 4.46
N GLN A 68 -4.25 13.28 4.06
CA GLN A 68 -3.77 13.06 2.69
C GLN A 68 -2.70 11.96 2.68
N VAL A 69 -2.69 11.17 1.61
CA VAL A 69 -1.62 10.22 1.27
C VAL A 69 -1.03 10.63 -0.08
N GLY A 70 0.29 10.75 -0.19
CA GLY A 70 1.01 11.21 -1.37
C GLY A 70 1.20 10.15 -2.46
N TRP A 71 1.03 8.87 -2.11
CA TRP A 71 1.09 7.76 -3.05
C TRP A 71 -0.30 7.15 -3.32
N ARG A 72 -0.52 6.70 -4.55
CA ARG A 72 -1.74 6.01 -4.97
C ARG A 72 -1.41 4.72 -5.72
N LEU A 73 -2.08 3.62 -5.37
CA LEU A 73 -2.07 2.40 -6.16
C LEU A 73 -2.91 2.57 -7.43
N ILE A 74 -2.28 2.50 -8.60
CA ILE A 74 -2.95 2.74 -9.89
C ILE A 74 -3.25 1.47 -10.70
N ARG A 75 -2.51 0.38 -10.45
CA ARG A 75 -2.72 -0.89 -11.16
C ARG A 75 -2.23 -2.07 -10.33
N ARG A 76 -2.97 -3.17 -10.42
CA ARG A 76 -2.45 -4.52 -10.21
C ARG A 76 -2.41 -5.22 -11.56
N ALA A 77 -1.27 -5.74 -11.97
CA ALA A 77 -1.22 -6.62 -13.14
C ALA A 77 -1.91 -7.93 -12.74
N SER A 78 -2.98 -8.28 -13.44
CA SER A 78 -3.68 -9.56 -13.31
C SER A 78 -2.71 -10.70 -13.56
N GLU A 79 -2.78 -11.75 -12.75
CA GLU A 79 -2.08 -13.01 -13.02
C GLU A 79 -2.59 -13.59 -14.36
N VAL A 80 -1.65 -14.01 -15.21
CA VAL A 80 -1.93 -14.85 -16.39
C VAL A 80 -1.85 -16.30 -15.95
#